data_AF-A0A091PSY1-F1
#
_entry.id   AF-A0A091PSY1-F1
#
_cell.length_a   1.000
_cell.length_b   1.000
_cell.length_c   1.000
_cell.angle_alpha   90.00
_cell.angle_beta   90.00
_cell.angle_gamma   90.00
#
_symmetry.space_group_name_H-M   'P 1'
#
loop_
_entity.id
_entity.type
_entity.pdbx_description
1 polymer ?
#
loop_
_entity_poly.entity_id
_entity_poly.type
_entity_poly.pdbx_seq_one_letter_code
_entity_poly.pdbx_strand_id
1 'polypeptide(L)'
;QTDFKTADMDVNTDQDIEKNLDKMMSERALLKERYQEVLDKQRQVENQLQVQLKQLQQRREEEMKNHQEILKAIQDVTIKREETKKKMEKEKKEFLQKEQDLKAEIEKLCEKGRRQLWEMELDKLKNQHNEINRNILEETERAWKAEILSLESRKELLVLKLEEAEKEAELHLTYLKSAPPTLETMRPKQEWEMRLNRIRMTKESVRDQFNDHIQMVRNGTKLSSLPQIPTPTLPPPPSETDFMLTAFQPNPSLTPRLPFPIGPVPVPMVMPSADPRALSFPLLNPAISRPNQPSPPLPASQGRNSPVVASLIGTHSPHVTPAASIPPPPGLGGVNVTPQ
;
A
#
# COMPACT_ATOMS: atom_id res chain seq x y z
N GLN A 1 92.72 137.31 77.46
CA GLN A 1 93.05 137.51 76.05
C GLN A 1 92.41 136.35 75.30
N THR A 2 91.32 136.67 74.60
CA THR A 2 90.73 136.05 73.39
C THR A 2 91.44 134.80 72.81
N ASP A 3 90.77 133.74 72.36
CA ASP A 3 89.61 133.74 71.44
C ASP A 3 88.66 132.53 71.58
N PHE A 4 87.39 132.88 71.40
CA PHE A 4 86.22 132.06 71.13
C PHE A 4 86.22 131.66 69.65
N LYS A 5 86.02 130.36 69.34
CA LYS A 5 85.74 129.91 67.98
C LYS A 5 84.66 128.83 68.03
N THR A 6 83.41 129.28 67.97
CA THR A 6 82.25 128.46 67.63
C THR A 6 82.42 127.95 66.21
N ALA A 7 82.41 126.62 66.06
CA ALA A 7 82.03 125.97 64.82
C ALA A 7 80.68 125.31 65.12
N ASP A 8 79.62 125.90 64.56
CA ASP A 8 78.26 125.36 64.58
C ASP A 8 78.27 123.95 63.97
N MET A 9 77.91 122.95 64.78
CA MET A 9 77.33 121.71 64.30
C MET A 9 75.82 121.86 64.49
N ASP A 10 75.15 122.19 63.40
CA ASP A 10 73.70 122.22 63.26
C ASP A 10 73.11 120.86 63.70
N VAL A 11 72.58 120.79 64.92
CA VAL A 11 71.88 119.61 65.46
C VAL A 11 70.43 119.71 65.01
N ASN A 12 70.16 119.15 63.84
CA ASN A 12 68.87 119.19 63.15
C ASN A 12 67.80 118.31 63.81
N THR A 13 67.27 118.77 64.94
CA THR A 13 66.30 118.03 65.78
C THR A 13 64.89 117.99 65.18
N ASP A 14 64.52 119.00 64.39
CA ASP A 14 63.23 119.05 63.69
C ASP A 14 63.17 118.06 62.51
N GLN A 15 64.29 117.87 61.79
CA GLN A 15 64.38 116.91 60.68
C GLN A 15 64.23 115.45 61.14
N ASP A 16 64.67 115.11 62.35
CA ASP A 16 64.55 113.75 62.90
C ASP A 16 63.11 113.43 63.36
N ILE A 17 62.39 114.45 63.88
CA ILE A 17 60.97 114.34 64.22
C ILE A 17 60.13 114.18 62.94
N GLU A 18 60.41 114.99 61.91
CA GLU A 18 59.74 114.92 60.61
C GLU A 18 59.95 113.55 59.95
N LYS A 19 61.19 113.05 59.95
CA LYS A 19 61.54 111.71 59.43
C LYS A 19 60.85 110.57 60.17
N ASN A 20 60.66 110.69 61.49
CA ASN A 20 59.93 109.69 62.29
C ASN A 20 58.42 109.74 62.02
N LEU A 21 57.84 110.94 61.89
CA LEU A 21 56.44 111.12 61.52
C LEU A 21 56.17 110.57 60.11
N ASP A 22 57.04 110.84 59.15
CA ASP A 22 56.95 110.30 57.78
C ASP A 22 57.06 108.78 57.76
N LYS A 23 57.95 108.20 58.58
CA LYS A 23 58.07 106.76 58.75
C LYS A 23 56.80 106.17 59.34
N MET A 24 56.24 106.78 60.39
CA MET A 24 54.97 106.35 61.01
C MET A 24 53.80 106.44 60.03
N MET A 25 53.70 107.52 59.26
CA MET A 25 52.66 107.70 58.25
C MET A 25 52.79 106.68 57.12
N SER A 26 54.03 106.38 56.70
CA SER A 26 54.34 105.35 55.72
C SER A 26 54.01 103.94 56.23
N GLU A 27 54.36 103.62 57.47
CA GLU A 27 54.03 102.34 58.11
C GLU A 27 52.53 102.18 58.31
N ARG A 28 51.82 103.24 58.71
CA ARG A 28 50.35 103.26 58.80
C ARG A 28 49.69 103.04 57.44
N ALA A 29 50.22 103.65 56.37
CA ALA A 29 49.73 103.45 55.02
C ALA A 29 49.95 102.00 54.55
N LEU A 30 51.15 101.46 54.78
CA LEU A 30 51.49 100.07 54.44
C LEU A 30 50.64 99.06 55.23
N LEU A 31 50.40 99.31 56.52
CA LEU A 31 49.57 98.44 57.35
C LEU A 31 48.11 98.44 56.87
N LYS A 32 47.59 99.61 56.47
CA LYS A 32 46.25 99.74 55.88
C LYS A 32 46.14 98.98 54.56
N GLU A 33 47.15 99.09 53.70
CA GLU A 33 47.22 98.35 52.44
C GLU A 33 47.26 96.84 52.67
N ARG A 34 48.15 96.35 53.56
CA ARG A 34 48.22 94.93 53.92
C ARG A 34 46.92 94.41 54.53
N TYR A 35 46.27 95.20 55.38
CA TYR A 35 44.97 94.83 55.95
C TYR A 35 43.90 94.72 54.86
N GLN A 36 43.86 95.66 53.92
CA GLN A 36 42.94 95.61 52.79
C GLN A 36 43.20 94.38 51.89
N GLU A 37 44.46 94.07 51.60
CA GLU A 37 44.85 92.88 50.83
C GLU A 37 44.40 91.58 51.52
N VAL A 38 44.51 91.48 52.84
CA VAL A 38 44.02 90.33 53.61
C VAL A 38 42.49 90.22 53.52
N LEU A 39 41.76 91.34 53.62
CA LEU A 39 40.29 91.34 53.48
C LEU A 39 39.86 90.92 52.07
N ASP A 40 40.54 91.40 51.03
CA ASP A 40 40.20 91.07 49.65
C ASP A 40 40.52 89.59 49.34
N LYS A 41 41.64 89.05 49.86
CA LYS A 41 41.94 87.62 49.78
C LYS A 41 40.93 86.77 50.54
N GLN A 42 40.51 87.20 51.74
CA GLN A 42 39.48 86.50 52.51
C GLN A 42 38.17 86.43 51.73
N ARG A 43 37.71 87.55 51.16
CA ARG A 43 36.51 87.61 50.30
C ARG A 43 36.66 86.71 49.07
N GLN A 44 37.83 86.72 48.44
CA GLN A 44 38.10 85.89 47.26
C GLN A 44 38.03 84.40 47.59
N VAL A 45 38.62 83.96 48.70
CA VAL A 45 38.58 82.57 49.17
C VAL A 45 37.15 82.18 49.55
N GLU A 46 36.43 83.03 50.27
CA GLU A 46 35.04 82.79 50.65
C GLU A 46 34.12 82.62 49.43
N ASN A 47 34.26 83.50 48.42
CA ASN A 47 33.54 83.38 47.16
C ASN A 47 33.88 82.07 46.42
N GLN A 48 35.16 81.67 46.38
CA GLN A 48 35.57 80.40 45.77
C GLN A 48 34.95 79.20 46.49
N LEU A 49 34.97 79.20 47.83
CA LEU A 49 34.35 78.15 48.64
C LEU A 49 32.83 78.10 48.42
N GLN A 50 32.16 79.24 48.31
CA GLN A 50 30.72 79.30 48.05
C GLN A 50 30.37 78.71 46.68
N VAL A 51 31.16 79.00 45.64
CA VAL A 51 30.97 78.42 44.31
C VAL A 51 31.19 76.90 44.34
N GLN A 52 32.25 76.42 45.00
CA GLN A 52 32.50 74.99 45.15
C GLN A 52 31.35 74.29 45.89
N LEU A 53 30.84 74.88 46.96
CA LEU A 53 29.73 74.35 47.72
C LEU A 53 28.47 74.23 46.86
N LYS A 54 28.16 75.26 46.06
CA LYS A 54 27.01 75.24 45.14
C LYS A 54 27.16 74.18 44.05
N GLN A 55 28.35 74.02 43.48
CA GLN A 55 28.63 73.00 42.47
C GLN A 55 28.49 71.58 43.04
N LEU A 56 28.99 71.34 44.26
CA LEU A 56 28.84 70.05 44.94
C LEU A 56 27.38 69.73 45.25
N GLN A 57 26.61 70.73 45.67
CA GLN A 57 25.18 70.56 45.91
C GLN A 57 24.42 70.24 44.62
N GLN A 58 24.68 70.99 43.54
CA GLN A 58 24.08 70.72 42.24
C GLN A 58 24.43 69.31 41.74
N ARG A 59 25.70 68.90 41.84
CA ARG A 59 26.13 67.55 41.45
C ARG A 59 25.37 66.47 42.23
N ARG A 60 25.18 66.65 43.54
CA ARG A 60 24.41 65.72 44.37
C ARG A 60 22.95 65.63 43.90
N GLU A 61 22.31 66.77 43.61
CA GLU A 61 20.91 66.81 43.15
C GLU A 61 20.75 66.13 41.77
N GLU A 62 21.68 66.38 40.84
CA GLU A 62 21.72 65.73 39.53
C GLU A 62 21.96 64.22 39.65
N GLU A 63 22.87 63.80 40.54
CA GLU A 63 23.14 62.37 40.78
C GLU A 63 21.93 61.65 41.38
N MET A 64 21.21 62.28 42.32
CA MET A 64 19.96 61.72 42.85
C MET A 64 18.88 61.62 41.78
N LYS A 65 18.74 62.63 40.92
CA LYS A 65 17.78 62.61 39.80
C LYS A 65 18.12 61.49 38.81
N ASN A 66 19.39 61.38 38.43
CA ASN A 66 19.87 60.33 37.53
C ASN A 66 19.65 58.94 38.13
N HIS A 67 19.95 58.75 39.43
CA HIS A 67 19.67 57.50 40.12
C HIS A 67 18.18 57.12 40.06
N GLN A 68 17.28 58.08 40.29
CA GLN A 68 15.84 57.86 40.21
C GLN A 68 15.38 57.47 38.80
N GLU A 69 15.93 58.10 37.76
CA GLU A 69 15.65 57.77 36.36
C GLU A 69 16.14 56.35 36.00
N ILE A 70 17.33 55.97 36.46
CA ILE A 70 17.88 54.62 36.29
C ILE A 70 16.98 53.59 36.98
N LEU A 71 16.55 53.82 38.22
CA LEU A 71 15.65 52.92 38.94
C LEU A 71 14.33 52.72 38.19
N LYS A 72 13.74 53.80 37.66
CA LYS A 72 12.52 53.72 36.86
C LYS A 72 12.73 52.92 35.57
N ALA A 73 13.85 53.15 34.88
CA ALA A 73 14.18 52.40 33.66
C ALA A 73 14.36 50.89 33.94
N ILE A 74 15.01 50.53 35.05
CA ILE A 74 15.15 49.13 35.48
C ILE A 74 13.77 48.50 35.75
N GLN A 75 12.87 49.23 36.43
CA GLN A 75 11.53 48.75 36.72
C GLN A 75 10.71 48.52 35.44
N ASP A 76 10.74 49.46 34.50
CA ASP A 76 10.04 49.35 33.22
C ASP A 76 10.54 48.16 32.39
N VAL A 77 11.86 47.93 32.34
CA VAL A 77 12.45 46.76 31.66
C VAL A 77 12.05 45.46 32.36
N THR A 78 11.99 45.45 33.69
CA THR A 78 11.58 44.28 34.48
C THR A 78 10.12 43.90 34.20
N ILE A 79 9.22 44.88 34.19
CA ILE A 79 7.80 44.67 33.86
C ILE A 79 7.66 44.13 32.43
N LYS A 80 8.29 44.79 31.44
CA LYS A 80 8.24 44.36 30.03
C LYS A 80 8.77 42.94 29.84
N ARG A 81 9.82 42.55 30.58
CA ARG A 81 10.37 41.19 30.55
C ARG A 81 9.34 40.17 31.05
N GLU A 82 8.67 40.46 32.16
CA GLU A 82 7.67 39.54 32.75
C GLU A 82 6.43 39.43 31.85
N GLU A 83 5.95 40.53 31.27
CA GLU A 83 4.86 40.51 30.29
C GLU A 83 5.21 39.68 29.06
N THR A 84 6.42 39.86 28.52
CA THR A 84 6.92 39.09 27.37
C THR A 84 7.02 37.60 27.71
N LYS A 85 7.52 37.27 28.90
CA LYS A 85 7.59 35.89 29.39
C LYS A 85 6.19 35.27 29.50
N LYS A 86 5.22 35.98 30.08
CA LYS A 86 3.84 35.52 30.20
C LYS A 86 3.18 35.30 28.84
N LYS A 87 3.44 36.17 27.87
CA LYS A 87 2.96 36.01 26.49
C LYS A 87 3.55 34.75 25.84
N MET A 88 4.86 34.56 25.94
CA MET A 88 5.55 33.38 25.41
C MET A 88 5.05 32.08 26.07
N GLU A 89 4.81 32.08 27.38
CA GLU A 89 4.25 30.92 28.07
C GLU A 89 2.84 30.58 27.60
N LYS A 90 2.00 31.59 27.32
CA LYS A 90 0.67 31.38 26.76
C LYS A 90 0.74 30.77 25.35
N GLU A 91 1.55 31.36 24.47
CA GLU A 91 1.77 30.86 23.10
C GLU A 91 2.32 29.42 23.11
N LYS A 92 3.25 29.12 24.03
CA LYS A 92 3.78 27.76 24.21
C LYS A 92 2.69 26.75 24.57
N LYS A 93 1.77 27.12 25.48
CA LYS A 93 0.64 26.26 25.86
C LYS A 93 -0.32 26.06 24.69
N GLU A 94 -0.64 27.11 23.94
CA GLU A 94 -1.50 27.03 22.76
C GLU A 94 -0.87 26.16 21.65
N PHE A 95 0.43 26.28 21.44
CA PHE A 95 1.15 25.45 20.47
C PHE A 95 1.14 23.97 20.87
N LEU A 96 1.40 23.69 22.15
CA LEU A 96 1.37 22.32 22.67
C LEU A 96 -0.04 21.70 22.55
N GLN A 97 -1.09 22.48 22.81
CA GLN A 97 -2.46 22.03 22.61
C GLN A 97 -2.74 21.71 21.14
N LYS A 98 -2.38 22.61 20.22
CA LYS A 98 -2.55 22.38 18.77
C LYS A 98 -1.78 21.15 18.28
N GLU A 99 -0.59 20.90 18.81
CA GLU A 99 0.19 19.70 18.49
C GLU A 99 -0.54 18.42 18.93
N GLN A 100 -1.11 18.41 20.14
CA GLN A 100 -1.91 17.28 20.63
C GLN A 100 -3.17 17.07 19.79
N ASP A 101 -3.89 18.14 19.44
CA ASP A 101 -5.10 18.06 18.62
C ASP A 101 -4.79 17.51 17.22
N LEU A 102 -3.71 17.99 16.59
CA LEU A 102 -3.26 17.48 15.29
C LEU A 102 -2.86 16.01 15.37
N LYS A 103 -2.16 15.61 16.43
CA LYS A 103 -1.79 14.20 16.64
C LYS A 103 -3.03 13.31 16.77
N ALA A 104 -4.03 13.75 17.53
CA ALA A 104 -5.29 13.03 17.70
C ALA A 104 -6.08 12.93 16.38
N GLU A 105 -6.12 13.99 15.57
CA GLU A 105 -6.81 13.95 14.28
C GLU A 105 -6.08 13.05 13.26
N ILE A 106 -4.74 13.04 13.26
CA ILE A 106 -3.95 12.10 12.45
C ILE A 106 -4.30 10.65 12.84
N GLU A 107 -4.28 10.33 14.14
CA GLU A 107 -4.61 8.98 14.62
C GLU A 107 -6.02 8.55 14.21
N LYS A 108 -7.00 9.44 14.36
CA LYS A 108 -8.39 9.21 13.96
C LYS A 108 -8.54 8.98 12.45
N LEU A 109 -7.82 9.72 11.61
CA LEU A 109 -7.84 9.54 10.17
C LEU A 109 -7.17 8.23 9.75
N CYS A 110 -6.03 7.88 10.37
CA CYS A 110 -5.38 6.60 10.16
C CYS A 110 -6.30 5.42 10.53
N GLU A 111 -6.97 5.50 11.67
CA GLU A 111 -7.91 4.47 12.12
C GLU A 111 -9.11 4.34 11.17
N LYS A 112 -9.67 5.47 10.74
CA LYS A 112 -10.77 5.50 9.77
C LYS A 112 -10.35 4.85 8.45
N GLY A 113 -9.18 5.18 7.92
CA GLY A 113 -8.67 4.59 6.68
C GLY A 113 -8.45 3.09 6.81
N ARG A 114 -7.88 2.63 7.94
CA ARG A 114 -7.70 1.20 8.22
C ARG A 114 -9.03 0.45 8.27
N ARG A 115 -10.02 1.00 8.97
CA ARG A 115 -11.36 0.40 9.06
C ARG A 115 -12.03 0.28 7.70
N GLN A 116 -11.97 1.33 6.88
CA GLN A 116 -12.54 1.32 5.53
C GLN A 116 -11.91 0.24 4.65
N LEU A 117 -10.58 0.06 4.72
CA LEU A 117 -9.88 -1.00 3.99
C LEU A 117 -10.33 -2.40 4.44
N TRP A 118 -10.47 -2.61 5.75
CA TRP A 118 -10.95 -3.88 6.29
C TRP A 118 -12.41 -4.17 5.91
N GLU A 119 -13.28 -3.16 5.95
CA GLU A 119 -14.68 -3.30 5.53
C GLU A 119 -14.78 -3.66 4.04
N MET A 120 -13.98 -3.01 3.19
CA MET A 120 -13.93 -3.32 1.75
C MET A 120 -13.42 -4.74 1.49
N GLU A 121 -12.33 -5.16 2.15
CA GLU A 121 -11.79 -6.51 1.97
C GLU A 121 -12.76 -7.58 2.50
N LEU A 122 -13.43 -7.31 3.63
CA LEU A 122 -14.46 -8.19 4.17
C LEU A 122 -15.64 -8.36 3.21
N ASP A 123 -16.13 -7.27 2.61
CA ASP A 123 -17.21 -7.31 1.63
C ASP A 123 -16.79 -8.10 0.38
N LYS A 124 -15.58 -7.86 -0.12
CA LYS A 124 -15.00 -8.60 -1.23
C LYS A 124 -14.92 -10.11 -0.94
N LEU A 125 -14.43 -10.50 0.24
CA LEU A 125 -14.36 -11.92 0.62
C LEU A 125 -15.76 -12.54 0.73
N LYS A 126 -16.74 -11.83 1.29
CA LYS A 126 -18.13 -12.30 1.35
C LYS A 126 -18.72 -12.51 -0.04
N ASN A 127 -18.50 -11.58 -0.95
CA ASN A 127 -18.96 -11.68 -2.34
C ASN A 127 -18.29 -12.86 -3.05
N GLN A 128 -16.98 -13.05 -2.87
CA GLN A 128 -16.26 -14.21 -3.39
C GLN A 128 -16.78 -15.54 -2.82
N HIS A 129 -17.06 -15.60 -1.52
CA HIS A 129 -17.62 -16.78 -0.89
C HIS A 129 -19.01 -17.13 -1.46
N ASN A 130 -19.88 -16.12 -1.59
CA ASN A 130 -21.21 -16.28 -2.18
C ASN A 130 -21.14 -16.75 -3.63
N GLU A 131 -20.23 -16.19 -4.42
CA GLU A 131 -20.01 -16.59 -5.80
C GLU A 131 -19.52 -18.05 -5.91
N ILE A 132 -18.55 -18.44 -5.08
CA ILE A 132 -18.05 -19.82 -5.05
C ILE A 132 -19.17 -20.78 -4.66
N ASN A 133 -19.94 -20.48 -3.62
CA ASN A 133 -21.05 -21.34 -3.18
C ASN A 133 -22.10 -21.50 -4.28
N ARG A 134 -22.44 -20.41 -4.97
CA ARG A 134 -23.36 -20.45 -6.12
C ARG A 134 -22.80 -21.37 -7.22
N ASN A 135 -21.54 -21.18 -7.61
CA ASN A 135 -20.91 -21.99 -8.65
C ASN A 135 -20.84 -23.47 -8.29
N ILE A 136 -20.56 -23.80 -7.02
CA ILE A 136 -20.58 -25.19 -6.53
C ILE A 136 -21.97 -25.79 -6.67
N LEU A 137 -23.02 -25.05 -6.29
CA LEU A 137 -24.39 -25.53 -6.39
C LEU A 137 -24.79 -25.75 -7.85
N GLU A 138 -24.50 -24.80 -8.73
CA GLU A 138 -24.78 -24.87 -10.16
C GLU A 138 -24.02 -26.02 -10.84
N GLU A 139 -22.74 -26.22 -10.53
CA GLU A 139 -21.94 -27.33 -11.07
C GLU A 139 -22.41 -28.69 -10.55
N THR A 140 -22.82 -28.76 -9.27
CA THR A 140 -23.38 -29.98 -8.70
C THR A 140 -24.70 -30.34 -9.39
N GLU A 141 -25.56 -29.35 -9.65
CA GLU A 141 -26.80 -29.55 -10.40
C GLU A 141 -26.51 -29.96 -11.85
N ARG A 142 -25.54 -29.34 -12.51
CA ARG A 142 -25.14 -29.67 -13.88
C ARG A 142 -24.58 -31.09 -13.98
N ALA A 143 -23.70 -31.48 -13.06
CA ALA A 143 -23.17 -32.84 -12.98
C ALA A 143 -24.28 -33.86 -12.73
N TRP A 144 -25.20 -33.59 -11.81
CA TRP A 144 -26.34 -34.46 -11.53
C TRP A 144 -27.26 -34.63 -12.75
N LYS A 145 -27.59 -33.55 -13.46
CA LYS A 145 -28.36 -33.62 -14.72
C LYS A 145 -27.63 -34.45 -15.78
N ALA A 146 -26.31 -34.30 -15.90
CA ALA A 146 -25.50 -35.07 -16.84
C ALA A 146 -25.46 -36.57 -16.48
N GLU A 147 -25.40 -36.92 -15.20
CA GLU A 147 -25.49 -38.32 -14.73
C GLU A 147 -26.83 -38.95 -15.16
N ILE A 148 -27.95 -38.24 -14.97
CA ILE A 148 -29.28 -38.70 -15.40
C ILE A 148 -29.36 -38.87 -16.91
N LEU A 149 -28.92 -37.87 -17.69
CA LEU A 149 -28.93 -37.92 -19.15
C LEU A 149 -28.07 -39.07 -19.70
N SER A 150 -26.92 -39.32 -19.08
CA SER A 150 -26.03 -40.43 -19.46
C SER A 150 -26.72 -41.79 -19.27
N LEU A 151 -27.42 -41.98 -18.13
CA LEU A 151 -28.22 -43.18 -17.88
C LEU A 151 -29.38 -43.31 -18.87
N GLU A 152 -30.11 -42.23 -19.14
CA GLU A 152 -31.24 -42.21 -20.08
C GLU A 152 -30.77 -42.56 -21.50
N SER A 153 -29.70 -41.93 -21.98
CA SER A 153 -29.13 -42.20 -23.30
C SER A 153 -28.61 -43.63 -23.45
N ARG A 154 -27.91 -44.16 -22.43
CA ARG A 154 -27.42 -45.55 -22.45
C ARG A 154 -28.59 -46.55 -22.44
N LYS A 155 -29.65 -46.28 -21.67
CA LYS A 155 -30.88 -47.08 -21.67
C LYS A 155 -31.49 -47.12 -23.07
N GLU A 156 -31.69 -45.96 -23.68
CA GLU A 156 -32.29 -45.84 -25.02
C GLU A 156 -31.47 -46.62 -26.06
N LEU A 157 -30.14 -46.49 -26.06
CA LEU A 157 -29.26 -47.20 -26.99
C LEU A 157 -29.37 -48.73 -26.86
N LEU A 158 -29.39 -49.25 -25.63
CA LEU A 158 -29.48 -50.70 -25.40
C LEU A 158 -30.86 -51.25 -25.74
N VAL A 159 -31.92 -50.50 -25.42
CA VAL A 159 -33.29 -50.87 -25.80
C VAL A 159 -33.42 -50.90 -27.33
N LEU A 160 -32.88 -49.91 -28.04
CA LEU A 160 -32.91 -49.87 -29.50
C LEU A 160 -32.21 -51.08 -30.13
N LYS A 161 -31.03 -51.49 -29.62
CA LYS A 161 -30.34 -52.71 -30.08
C LYS A 161 -31.14 -53.99 -29.84
N LEU A 162 -31.85 -54.08 -28.71
CA LEU A 162 -32.71 -55.21 -28.39
C LEU A 162 -33.97 -55.23 -29.26
N GLU A 163 -34.51 -54.06 -29.60
CA GLU A 163 -35.65 -53.92 -30.52
C GLU A 163 -35.26 -54.31 -31.95
N GLU A 164 -34.05 -53.98 -32.40
CA GLU A 164 -33.53 -54.45 -33.69
C GLU A 164 -33.42 -55.98 -33.73
N ALA A 165 -32.83 -56.59 -32.71
CA ALA A 165 -32.73 -58.05 -32.61
C ALA A 165 -34.10 -58.74 -32.44
N GLU A 166 -35.05 -58.07 -31.79
CA GLU A 166 -36.45 -58.52 -31.70
C GLU A 166 -37.11 -58.51 -33.08
N LYS A 167 -36.96 -57.43 -33.85
CA LYS A 167 -37.51 -57.30 -35.20
C LYS A 167 -36.91 -58.32 -36.17
N GLU A 168 -35.61 -58.57 -36.07
CA GLU A 168 -34.94 -59.67 -36.79
C GLU A 168 -35.61 -61.02 -36.47
N ALA A 169 -35.75 -61.37 -35.19
CA ALA A 169 -36.37 -62.63 -34.79
C ALA A 169 -37.85 -62.73 -35.20
N GLU A 170 -38.62 -61.63 -35.12
CA GLU A 170 -40.00 -61.56 -35.59
C GLU A 170 -40.10 -61.81 -37.11
N LEU A 171 -39.17 -61.28 -37.89
CA LEU A 171 -39.10 -61.48 -39.34
C LEU A 171 -38.88 -62.96 -39.68
N HIS A 172 -37.88 -63.60 -39.07
CA HIS A 172 -37.61 -65.03 -39.30
C HIS A 172 -38.78 -65.92 -38.87
N LEU A 173 -39.43 -65.61 -37.74
CA LEU A 173 -40.61 -66.34 -37.30
C LEU A 173 -41.80 -66.18 -38.25
N THR A 174 -41.96 -65.01 -38.85
CA THR A 174 -43.01 -64.76 -39.85
C THR A 174 -42.81 -65.65 -41.07
N TYR A 175 -41.57 -65.75 -41.57
CA TYR A 175 -41.22 -66.64 -42.68
C TYR A 175 -41.49 -68.11 -42.33
N LEU A 176 -40.97 -68.59 -41.19
CA LEU A 176 -41.14 -69.99 -40.76
C LEU A 176 -42.60 -70.38 -40.47
N LYS A 177 -43.44 -69.44 -40.02
CA LYS A 177 -44.88 -69.67 -39.83
C LYS A 177 -45.65 -69.78 -41.15
N SER A 178 -45.14 -69.17 -42.23
CA SER A 178 -45.75 -69.24 -43.56
C SER A 178 -45.34 -70.50 -44.35
N ALA A 179 -44.27 -71.19 -43.94
CA ALA A 179 -43.81 -72.43 -44.58
C ALA A 179 -44.60 -73.67 -44.10
N PRO A 180 -44.71 -74.74 -44.91
CA PRO A 180 -45.38 -75.98 -44.51
C PRO A 180 -44.71 -76.62 -43.27
N PRO A 181 -45.50 -77.12 -42.30
CA PRO A 181 -44.97 -77.73 -41.09
C PRO A 181 -44.26 -79.05 -41.41
N THR A 182 -42.93 -78.99 -41.45
CA THR A 182 -42.02 -80.12 -41.66
C THR A 182 -41.06 -80.20 -40.47
N LEU A 183 -40.44 -81.37 -40.24
CA LEU A 183 -39.45 -81.52 -39.15
C LEU A 183 -38.33 -80.47 -39.26
N GLU A 184 -37.95 -80.12 -40.49
CA GLU A 184 -36.95 -79.10 -40.84
C GLU A 184 -37.36 -77.67 -40.51
N THR A 185 -38.66 -77.33 -40.50
CA THR A 185 -39.15 -75.99 -40.16
C THR A 185 -39.57 -75.86 -38.70
N MET A 186 -39.98 -76.95 -38.07
CA MET A 186 -40.44 -76.97 -36.67
C MET A 186 -39.32 -76.69 -35.66
N ARG A 187 -38.10 -77.25 -35.86
CA ARG A 187 -36.98 -77.02 -34.93
C ARG A 187 -36.48 -75.56 -34.98
N PRO A 188 -36.12 -74.97 -36.14
CA PRO A 188 -35.69 -73.57 -36.20
C PRO A 188 -36.75 -72.61 -35.67
N LYS A 189 -38.04 -72.89 -35.94
CA LYS A 189 -39.14 -72.08 -35.41
C LYS A 189 -39.12 -72.02 -33.88
N GLN A 190 -38.95 -73.15 -33.21
CA GLN A 190 -38.89 -73.19 -31.74
C GLN A 190 -37.63 -72.50 -31.19
N GLU A 191 -36.50 -72.60 -31.88
CA GLU A 191 -35.25 -71.91 -31.53
C GLU A 191 -35.39 -70.39 -31.65
N TRP A 192 -36.00 -69.89 -32.74
CA TRP A 192 -36.30 -68.48 -32.93
C TRP A 192 -37.35 -67.96 -31.92
N GLU A 193 -38.36 -68.76 -31.57
CA GLU A 193 -39.34 -68.42 -30.52
C GLU A 193 -38.65 -68.27 -29.15
N MET A 194 -37.73 -69.19 -28.82
CA MET A 194 -36.94 -69.11 -27.60
C MET A 194 -36.02 -67.88 -27.59
N ARG A 195 -35.35 -67.60 -28.72
CA ARG A 195 -34.52 -66.39 -28.90
C ARG A 195 -35.35 -65.13 -28.67
N LEU A 196 -36.50 -65.02 -29.33
CA LEU A 196 -37.41 -63.89 -29.21
C LEU A 196 -37.85 -63.67 -27.75
N ASN A 197 -38.25 -64.75 -27.06
CA ASN A 197 -38.65 -64.66 -25.67
C ASN A 197 -37.50 -64.18 -24.77
N ARG A 198 -36.28 -64.70 -24.97
CA ARG A 198 -35.10 -64.25 -24.22
C ARG A 198 -34.79 -62.77 -24.48
N ILE A 199 -34.88 -62.30 -25.74
CA ILE A 199 -34.66 -60.90 -26.10
C ILE A 199 -35.68 -60.01 -25.39
N ARG A 200 -36.97 -60.37 -25.42
CA ARG A 200 -38.03 -59.61 -24.74
C ARG A 200 -37.83 -59.52 -23.23
N MET A 201 -37.53 -60.64 -22.57
CA MET A 201 -37.22 -60.67 -21.14
C MET A 201 -35.98 -59.83 -20.80
N THR A 202 -34.96 -59.88 -21.65
CA THR A 202 -33.74 -59.07 -21.49
C THR A 202 -34.06 -57.58 -21.64
N LYS A 203 -34.87 -57.21 -22.63
CA LYS A 203 -35.28 -55.82 -22.87
C LYS A 203 -36.06 -55.23 -21.71
N GLU A 204 -36.99 -55.98 -21.14
CA GLU A 204 -37.75 -55.59 -19.95
C GLU A 204 -36.82 -55.42 -18.74
N SER A 205 -35.98 -56.43 -18.46
CA SER A 205 -35.02 -56.37 -17.35
C SER A 205 -34.04 -55.19 -17.45
N VAL A 206 -33.56 -54.86 -18.66
CA VAL A 206 -32.69 -53.69 -18.89
C VAL A 206 -33.43 -52.40 -18.60
N ARG A 207 -34.67 -52.28 -19.08
CA ARG A 207 -35.49 -51.08 -18.85
C ARG A 207 -35.69 -50.84 -17.35
N ASP A 208 -36.00 -51.89 -16.59
CA ASP A 208 -36.24 -51.79 -15.15
C ASP A 208 -34.97 -51.41 -14.39
N GLN A 209 -33.84 -52.08 -14.66
CA GLN A 209 -32.56 -51.76 -14.03
C GLN A 209 -32.14 -50.30 -14.24
N PHE A 210 -32.26 -49.78 -15.47
CA PHE A 210 -31.93 -48.38 -15.73
C PHE A 210 -32.93 -47.42 -15.09
N ASN A 211 -34.22 -47.75 -15.07
CA ASN A 211 -35.22 -46.90 -14.41
C ASN A 211 -34.97 -46.81 -12.89
N ASP A 212 -34.62 -47.92 -12.25
CA ASP A 212 -34.26 -47.96 -10.83
C ASP A 212 -33.01 -47.11 -10.56
N HIS A 213 -31.97 -47.23 -11.39
CA HIS A 213 -30.75 -46.41 -11.26
C HIS A 213 -31.04 -44.92 -11.47
N ILE A 214 -31.82 -44.56 -12.49
CA ILE A 214 -32.24 -43.19 -12.72
C ILE A 214 -32.99 -42.65 -11.51
N GLN A 215 -33.89 -43.44 -10.92
CA GLN A 215 -34.64 -43.01 -9.73
C GLN A 215 -33.74 -42.85 -8.50
N MET A 216 -32.80 -43.76 -8.28
CA MET A 216 -31.80 -43.63 -7.22
C MET A 216 -30.95 -42.37 -7.39
N VAL A 217 -30.49 -42.06 -8.61
CA VAL A 217 -29.73 -40.83 -8.88
C VAL A 217 -30.61 -39.59 -8.70
N ARG A 218 -31.89 -39.63 -9.12
CA ARG A 218 -32.85 -38.54 -8.86
C ARG A 218 -33.05 -38.28 -7.37
N ASN A 219 -32.98 -39.33 -6.55
CA ASN A 219 -33.07 -39.26 -5.09
C ASN A 219 -31.74 -38.86 -4.41
N GLY A 220 -30.68 -38.57 -5.18
CA GLY A 220 -29.41 -38.05 -4.68
C GLY A 220 -28.28 -39.08 -4.55
N THR A 221 -28.49 -40.33 -4.94
CA THR A 221 -27.41 -41.32 -4.98
C THR A 221 -26.43 -41.00 -6.11
N LYS A 222 -25.13 -41.00 -5.83
CA LYS A 222 -24.12 -40.75 -6.88
C LYS A 222 -24.08 -41.90 -7.88
N LEU A 223 -24.06 -41.61 -9.18
CA LEU A 223 -23.96 -42.64 -10.21
C LEU A 223 -22.75 -43.55 -10.03
N SER A 224 -21.61 -42.99 -9.59
CA SER A 224 -20.37 -43.75 -9.35
C SER A 224 -20.45 -44.77 -8.21
N SER A 225 -21.45 -44.67 -7.34
CA SER A 225 -21.67 -45.61 -6.23
C SER A 225 -22.62 -46.76 -6.59
N LEU A 226 -23.32 -46.66 -7.72
CA LEU A 226 -24.25 -47.70 -8.19
C LEU A 226 -23.48 -48.83 -8.91
N PRO A 227 -23.99 -50.07 -8.87
CA PRO A 227 -23.43 -51.14 -9.68
C PRO A 227 -23.52 -50.79 -11.17
N GLN A 228 -22.56 -51.25 -11.96
CA GLN A 228 -22.61 -51.00 -13.40
C GLN A 228 -23.62 -51.95 -14.06
N ILE A 229 -24.57 -51.41 -14.82
CA ILE A 229 -25.51 -52.25 -15.59
C ILE A 229 -24.72 -52.92 -16.73
N PRO A 230 -24.63 -54.26 -16.73
CA PRO A 230 -23.88 -54.98 -17.75
C PRO A 230 -24.52 -54.79 -19.12
N THR A 231 -23.69 -54.72 -20.16
CA THR A 231 -24.19 -54.71 -21.54
C THR A 231 -24.82 -56.08 -21.83
N PRO A 232 -26.10 -56.15 -22.20
CA PRO A 232 -26.76 -57.42 -22.48
C PRO A 232 -26.06 -58.15 -23.61
N THR A 233 -25.75 -59.42 -23.39
CA THR A 233 -25.28 -60.30 -24.46
C THR A 233 -26.48 -60.86 -25.19
N LEU A 234 -26.60 -60.53 -26.49
CA LEU A 234 -27.63 -61.13 -27.32
C LEU A 234 -27.38 -62.64 -27.43
N PRO A 235 -28.42 -63.49 -27.37
CA PRO A 235 -28.26 -64.88 -27.77
C PRO A 235 -27.67 -64.94 -29.19
N PRO A 236 -26.92 -65.98 -29.58
CA PRO A 236 -26.49 -66.15 -30.96
C PRO A 236 -27.70 -66.49 -31.85
N PRO A 237 -27.76 -66.02 -33.10
CA PRO A 237 -28.81 -66.41 -34.03
C PRO A 237 -28.77 -67.93 -34.23
N PRO A 238 -29.93 -68.62 -34.31
CA PRO A 238 -29.98 -70.02 -34.72
C PRO A 238 -29.19 -70.23 -36.01
N SER A 239 -28.48 -71.35 -36.12
CA SER A 239 -27.73 -71.69 -37.33
C SER A 239 -28.68 -71.67 -38.52
N GLU A 240 -28.43 -70.77 -39.47
CA GLU A 240 -29.23 -70.73 -40.69
C GLU A 240 -28.98 -72.01 -41.48
N THR A 241 -29.97 -72.90 -41.53
CA THR A 241 -30.13 -73.73 -42.73
C THR A 241 -30.45 -72.75 -43.85
N ASP A 242 -29.60 -72.74 -44.88
CA ASP A 242 -29.52 -71.92 -46.12
C ASP A 242 -30.84 -71.55 -46.83
N PHE A 243 -31.86 -71.08 -46.12
CA PHE A 243 -33.16 -70.69 -46.69
C PHE A 243 -33.13 -69.28 -47.30
N MET A 244 -32.09 -68.49 -47.02
CA MET A 244 -31.95 -67.09 -47.43
C MET A 244 -31.24 -66.88 -48.78
N LEU A 245 -30.90 -67.94 -49.53
CA LEU A 245 -30.23 -67.84 -50.83
C LEU A 245 -31.13 -68.13 -52.06
N THR A 246 -32.46 -68.10 -51.94
CA THR A 246 -33.36 -68.28 -53.10
C THR A 246 -34.24 -67.07 -53.45
N ALA A 247 -34.22 -66.00 -52.65
CA ALA A 247 -34.93 -64.77 -53.00
C ALA A 247 -33.94 -63.79 -53.66
N PHE A 248 -34.16 -63.54 -54.96
CA PHE A 248 -33.40 -62.63 -55.84
C PHE A 248 -32.09 -63.18 -56.43
N GLN A 249 -32.22 -64.14 -57.35
CA GLN A 249 -31.28 -64.21 -58.49
C GLN A 249 -31.43 -62.91 -59.32
N PRO A 250 -30.39 -62.07 -59.49
CA PRO A 250 -30.45 -60.99 -60.46
C PRO A 250 -30.27 -61.61 -61.85
N ASN A 251 -31.30 -61.48 -62.69
CA ASN A 251 -31.23 -61.82 -64.10
C ASN A 251 -30.18 -60.91 -64.78
N PRO A 252 -29.10 -61.41 -65.42
CA PRO A 252 -27.97 -60.58 -65.85
C PRO A 252 -28.21 -59.87 -67.20
N SER A 253 -29.45 -59.56 -67.56
CA SER A 253 -29.81 -59.16 -68.93
C SER A 253 -30.72 -57.94 -69.04
N LEU A 254 -30.55 -56.90 -68.20
CA LEU A 254 -31.12 -55.58 -68.50
C LEU A 254 -30.17 -54.47 -68.07
N THR A 255 -29.46 -53.91 -69.05
CA THR A 255 -28.72 -52.65 -68.95
C THR A 255 -29.71 -51.48 -68.83
N PRO A 256 -29.62 -50.60 -67.81
CA PRO A 256 -30.42 -49.38 -67.77
C PRO A 256 -29.82 -48.36 -68.75
N ARG A 257 -30.53 -48.09 -69.85
CA ARG A 257 -30.19 -47.05 -70.83
C ARG A 257 -30.66 -45.69 -70.30
N LEU A 258 -29.74 -44.83 -69.90
CA LEU A 258 -30.01 -43.40 -69.66
C LEU A 258 -29.75 -42.60 -70.96
N PRO A 259 -30.64 -41.66 -71.34
CA PRO A 259 -30.39 -40.76 -72.46
C PRO A 259 -29.58 -39.54 -71.98
N PHE A 260 -28.76 -38.99 -72.88
CA PHE A 260 -27.95 -37.77 -72.80
C PHE A 260 -26.45 -37.93 -72.43
N PRO A 261 -25.53 -37.39 -73.26
CA PRO A 261 -24.10 -37.39 -72.97
C PRO A 261 -23.70 -36.14 -72.16
N ILE A 262 -23.01 -36.32 -71.04
CA ILE A 262 -22.33 -35.23 -70.31
C ILE A 262 -20.83 -35.36 -70.61
N GLY A 263 -20.24 -34.28 -71.13
CA GLY A 263 -18.84 -34.20 -71.57
C GLY A 263 -17.81 -34.31 -70.43
N PRO A 264 -16.51 -34.31 -70.78
CA PRO A 264 -15.43 -34.63 -69.86
C PRO A 264 -15.15 -33.47 -68.88
N VAL A 265 -15.10 -33.78 -67.58
CA VAL A 265 -14.57 -32.89 -66.54
C VAL A 265 -13.24 -33.48 -66.03
N PRO A 266 -12.17 -32.69 -65.89
CA PRO A 266 -10.87 -33.19 -65.47
C PRO A 266 -10.69 -33.29 -63.95
N VAL A 267 -9.99 -34.38 -63.56
CA VAL A 267 -9.17 -34.69 -62.38
C VAL A 267 -9.80 -34.92 -60.96
N PRO A 268 -9.20 -35.84 -60.17
CA PRO A 268 -9.84 -36.49 -59.02
C PRO A 268 -9.51 -35.79 -57.70
N MET A 269 -10.51 -35.66 -56.82
CA MET A 269 -10.27 -35.37 -55.40
C MET A 269 -9.91 -36.68 -54.70
N VAL A 270 -8.63 -36.79 -54.32
CA VAL A 270 -8.10 -37.85 -53.46
C VAL A 270 -8.73 -37.71 -52.08
N MET A 271 -9.46 -38.74 -51.64
CA MET A 271 -9.80 -38.93 -50.23
C MET A 271 -8.53 -39.36 -49.48
N PRO A 272 -8.13 -38.72 -48.37
CA PRO A 272 -7.04 -39.24 -47.57
C PRO A 272 -7.49 -40.54 -46.89
N SER A 273 -6.79 -41.62 -47.23
CA SER A 273 -6.86 -42.93 -46.59
C SER A 273 -6.61 -42.79 -45.09
N ALA A 274 -7.51 -43.32 -44.27
CA ALA A 274 -7.31 -43.48 -42.84
C ALA A 274 -6.26 -44.58 -42.59
N ASP A 275 -5.06 -44.19 -42.16
CA ASP A 275 -4.06 -45.08 -41.56
C ASP A 275 -4.37 -45.24 -40.05
N PRO A 276 -4.48 -46.46 -39.49
CA PRO A 276 -4.96 -46.68 -38.13
C PRO A 276 -3.93 -46.42 -37.01
N ARG A 277 -3.02 -45.43 -37.16
CA ARG A 277 -1.98 -45.13 -36.15
C ARG A 277 -1.78 -43.66 -35.79
N ALA A 278 -2.84 -42.86 -35.77
CA ALA A 278 -2.77 -41.50 -35.22
C ALA A 278 -4.06 -41.07 -34.53
N LEU A 279 -4.33 -41.62 -33.33
CA LEU A 279 -5.20 -40.98 -32.33
C LEU A 279 -4.56 -41.13 -30.94
N SER A 280 -3.46 -40.42 -30.72
CA SER A 280 -2.99 -40.09 -29.38
C SER A 280 -3.53 -38.71 -29.04
N PHE A 281 -4.59 -38.66 -28.23
CA PHE A 281 -5.08 -37.40 -27.66
C PHE A 281 -4.08 -36.91 -26.59
N PRO A 282 -3.72 -35.62 -26.55
CA PRO A 282 -3.03 -35.08 -25.39
C PRO A 282 -4.01 -35.01 -24.20
N LEU A 283 -3.66 -35.68 -23.10
CA LEU A 283 -4.28 -35.45 -21.80
C LEU A 283 -4.09 -33.98 -21.42
N LEU A 284 -5.20 -33.23 -21.33
CA LEU A 284 -5.22 -31.94 -20.68
C LEU A 284 -5.11 -32.16 -19.16
N ASN A 285 -3.96 -31.77 -18.62
CA ASN A 285 -3.69 -31.69 -17.18
C ASN A 285 -4.32 -30.38 -16.66
N PRO A 286 -5.14 -30.37 -15.59
CA PRO A 286 -5.72 -29.13 -15.07
C PRO A 286 -4.73 -28.47 -14.11
N ALA A 287 -3.82 -27.65 -14.63
CA ALA A 287 -3.00 -26.76 -13.83
C ALA A 287 -3.62 -25.35 -13.81
N ILE A 288 -4.04 -24.98 -12.60
CA ILE A 288 -4.53 -23.67 -12.16
C ILE A 288 -3.65 -22.54 -12.74
N SER A 289 -4.24 -21.69 -13.58
CA SER A 289 -3.58 -20.47 -14.06
C SER A 289 -3.78 -19.33 -13.06
N ARG A 290 -2.68 -18.91 -12.44
CA ARG A 290 -2.50 -17.70 -11.62
C ARG A 290 -2.01 -16.57 -12.54
N PRO A 291 -2.56 -15.34 -12.52
CA PRO A 291 -2.00 -14.25 -13.29
C PRO A 291 -0.95 -13.46 -12.49
N ASN A 292 0.04 -12.96 -13.22
CA ASN A 292 1.06 -11.95 -12.89
C ASN A 292 2.29 -12.36 -12.06
N GLN A 293 3.38 -12.63 -12.78
CA GLN A 293 4.74 -12.22 -12.38
C GLN A 293 5.55 -11.84 -13.63
N PRO A 294 6.41 -10.79 -13.62
CA PRO A 294 7.12 -10.31 -14.81
C PRO A 294 8.39 -11.12 -15.13
N SER A 295 8.75 -11.16 -16.42
CA SER A 295 9.91 -11.85 -17.00
C SER A 295 11.27 -11.37 -16.47
N PRO A 296 12.32 -12.21 -16.51
CA PRO A 296 13.68 -11.83 -16.12
C PRO A 296 14.45 -11.12 -17.27
N PRO A 297 15.46 -10.29 -16.99
CA PRO A 297 16.26 -9.65 -18.03
C PRO A 297 17.39 -10.57 -18.52
N LEU A 298 17.69 -10.50 -19.82
CA LEU A 298 18.88 -11.08 -20.45
C LEU A 298 20.11 -10.18 -20.25
N PRO A 299 21.34 -10.72 -20.26
CA PRO A 299 22.56 -9.95 -20.01
C PRO A 299 23.05 -9.29 -21.30
N ALA A 300 23.36 -7.99 -21.24
CA ALA A 300 24.05 -7.30 -22.32
C ALA A 300 25.43 -6.83 -21.85
N SER A 301 26.41 -7.31 -22.58
CA SER A 301 27.85 -7.14 -22.46
C SER A 301 28.33 -5.70 -22.67
N GLN A 302 29.39 -5.35 -21.93
CA GLN A 302 30.29 -4.21 -22.16
C GLN A 302 30.77 -4.12 -23.62
N GLY A 303 30.95 -2.88 -24.10
CA GLY A 303 31.93 -2.63 -25.16
C GLY A 303 31.75 -1.38 -26.00
N ARG A 304 32.47 -0.32 -25.59
CA ARG A 304 33.27 0.59 -26.44
C ARG A 304 32.64 1.82 -27.14
N ASN A 305 33.24 2.95 -26.76
CA ASN A 305 33.67 4.12 -27.57
C ASN A 305 32.85 5.44 -27.49
N SER A 306 33.50 6.42 -26.86
CA SER A 306 33.35 7.89 -26.95
C SER A 306 33.82 8.42 -28.34
N PRO A 307 33.81 9.73 -28.70
CA PRO A 307 33.54 10.94 -27.89
C PRO A 307 32.75 12.09 -28.57
N VAL A 308 32.16 13.00 -27.77
CA VAL A 308 31.95 14.40 -28.18
C VAL A 308 32.25 15.33 -27.00
N VAL A 309 32.99 16.38 -27.36
CA VAL A 309 33.54 17.49 -26.59
C VAL A 309 32.49 18.52 -26.16
N ALA A 310 32.64 19.13 -24.97
CA ALA A 310 32.58 20.57 -24.74
C ALA A 310 32.75 20.91 -23.24
N SER A 311 33.73 21.77 -22.97
CA SER A 311 34.11 22.34 -21.67
C SER A 311 33.31 23.61 -21.34
N LEU A 312 33.17 23.94 -20.04
CA LEU A 312 33.21 25.29 -19.41
C LEU A 312 32.85 25.11 -17.91
N ILE A 313 33.83 25.01 -16.99
CA ILE A 313 34.51 26.07 -16.21
C ILE A 313 33.62 26.77 -15.16
N GLY A 314 34.11 26.75 -13.90
CA GLY A 314 33.72 27.60 -12.75
C GLY A 314 33.33 26.77 -11.52
N THR A 315 34.25 26.27 -10.67
CA THR A 315 34.80 26.94 -9.46
C THR A 315 33.80 27.98 -8.88
N HIS A 316 33.34 27.93 -7.63
CA HIS A 316 34.07 28.08 -6.37
C HIS A 316 33.31 27.44 -5.20
N SER A 317 34.03 26.81 -4.28
CA SER A 317 33.59 26.46 -2.90
C SER A 317 34.09 27.57 -1.95
N PRO A 318 33.56 27.76 -0.72
CA PRO A 318 33.92 26.81 0.35
C PRO A 318 32.85 26.55 1.45
N HIS A 319 32.83 25.29 1.89
CA HIS A 319 32.97 24.84 3.29
C HIS A 319 31.93 25.26 4.35
N VAL A 320 31.13 24.32 4.88
CA VAL A 320 31.26 23.76 6.26
C VAL A 320 30.46 22.44 6.39
N THR A 321 31.03 21.47 7.09
CA THR A 321 30.45 20.18 7.52
C THR A 321 29.44 20.35 8.67
N PRO A 322 28.59 19.34 8.94
CA PRO A 322 28.27 19.01 10.32
C PRO A 322 28.65 17.56 10.67
N ALA A 323 29.31 17.46 11.81
CA ALA A 323 29.71 16.23 12.48
C ALA A 323 28.51 15.48 13.06
N ALA A 324 28.65 14.16 13.07
CA ALA A 324 27.80 13.21 13.78
C ALA A 324 28.20 13.09 15.26
N SER A 325 27.26 12.55 16.04
CA SER A 325 27.44 11.79 17.30
C SER A 325 27.02 12.51 18.60
N ILE A 326 25.81 12.17 19.07
CA ILE A 326 25.38 12.26 20.48
C ILE A 326 25.11 10.81 20.94
N PRO A 327 25.58 10.39 22.13
CA PRO A 327 25.39 9.02 22.65
C PRO A 327 24.05 8.82 23.36
N PRO A 328 23.53 7.57 23.49
CA PRO A 328 22.31 7.27 24.25
C PRO A 328 22.57 7.06 25.76
N PRO A 329 21.53 7.16 26.61
CA PRO A 329 21.66 7.19 28.07
C PRO A 329 21.70 5.78 28.71
N PRO A 330 22.23 5.64 29.95
CA PRO A 330 22.23 4.37 30.66
C PRO A 330 20.89 4.12 31.37
N GLY A 331 20.43 2.88 31.33
CA GLY A 331 19.32 2.36 32.12
C GLY A 331 19.75 1.45 33.26
N LEU A 332 18.91 1.44 34.30
CA LEU A 332 18.63 0.41 35.31
C LEU A 332 19.65 0.14 36.43
N GLY A 333 19.17 0.26 37.68
CA GLY A 333 19.42 -0.77 38.71
C GLY A 333 19.68 -0.27 40.13
N GLY A 334 18.72 -0.52 41.04
CA GLY A 334 18.89 -0.62 42.52
C GLY A 334 19.15 0.72 43.22
N VAL A 335 18.67 1.02 44.42
CA VAL A 335 18.49 0.16 45.60
C VAL A 335 17.46 0.84 46.50
N ASN A 336 16.48 0.08 46.99
CA ASN A 336 15.58 0.48 48.06
C ASN A 336 16.28 0.15 49.39
N VAL A 337 16.51 1.15 50.25
CA VAL A 337 16.97 0.93 51.62
C VAL A 337 16.11 1.78 52.57
N THR A 338 15.33 1.09 53.39
CA THR A 338 14.93 1.49 54.75
C THR A 338 15.41 0.36 55.65
N PRO A 339 15.94 0.61 56.85
CA PRO A 339 15.15 0.99 58.04
C PRO A 339 15.82 2.17 58.81
N GLN A 340 15.18 2.88 59.74
CA GLN A 340 14.49 2.47 60.96
C GLN A 340 13.57 3.60 61.42
#